data_AF-A0A176S1P6-F1
#
_entry.id   AF-A0A176S1P6-F1
#
_cell.length_a   1.000
_cell.length_b   1.000
_cell.length_c   1.000
_cell.angle_alpha   90.00
_cell.angle_beta   90.00
_cell.angle_gamma   90.00
#
_symmetry.space_group_name_H-M   'P 1'
#
loop_
_entity.id
_entity.type
_entity.pdbx_description
1 polymer ?
#
loop_
_entity_poly.entity_id
_entity_poly.type
_entity_poly.pdbx_seq_one_letter_code
_entity_poly.pdbx_strand_id
1 'polypeptide(L)'
;MFDETTGAPKMPKGTVGHRWQSKQGQWNLELKDGLDDSPIAPLLSFIENSDEILQVEFEDFSNDNAMNKRGVPVKYIETAEGKVAVTTTFDLMMGHFGVNRDLGGEYANSYDESEQTYTPAWQEKFTGISKKIVINFARQFADTAEKTDGKCTVIIGAGINHWYHNNLIYRGPITALMLCGCVGKNGGGLAHYVGQEKLAPIAPWKAVSSAADWGASARMQNAPSWHYIHSDQWRYEGPFSKYSALKGDNEWTEGHACQHH
;
A
#
# COMPACT_ATOMS: atom_id res chain seq x y z
N MET A 1 -17.84 -1.65 1.70
CA MET A 1 -17.74 -1.10 0.33
C MET A 1 -18.99 -0.28 0.09
N PHE A 2 -18.89 0.90 -0.52
CA PHE A 2 -20.09 1.68 -0.81
C PHE A 2 -20.68 1.24 -2.15
N ASP A 3 -21.99 1.03 -2.20
CA ASP A 3 -22.70 0.57 -3.40
C ASP A 3 -23.37 1.74 -4.12
N GLU A 4 -23.08 1.89 -5.41
CA GLU A 4 -23.63 2.97 -6.24
C GLU A 4 -25.13 2.84 -6.48
N THR A 5 -25.63 1.60 -6.58
CA THR A 5 -27.02 1.33 -6.94
C THR A 5 -27.96 1.60 -5.76
N THR A 6 -27.56 1.18 -4.55
CA THR A 6 -28.36 1.37 -3.34
C THR A 6 -28.01 2.66 -2.59
N GLY A 7 -26.88 3.30 -2.91
CA GLY A 7 -26.40 4.48 -2.19
C GLY A 7 -26.07 4.19 -0.71
N ALA A 8 -25.64 2.95 -0.41
CA ALA A 8 -25.45 2.49 0.97
C ALA A 8 -24.22 1.58 1.11
N PRO A 9 -23.64 1.46 2.32
CA PRO A 9 -22.57 0.50 2.58
C PRO A 9 -23.06 -0.95 2.46
N LYS A 10 -22.27 -1.78 1.78
CA LYS A 10 -22.40 -3.23 1.68
C LYS A 10 -21.14 -3.94 2.16
N MET A 11 -21.28 -5.20 2.58
CA MET A 11 -20.16 -6.03 3.04
C MET A 11 -19.76 -7.03 1.94
N PRO A 12 -18.73 -6.74 1.13
CA PRO A 12 -18.36 -7.64 0.05
C PRO A 12 -17.85 -8.98 0.58
N LYS A 13 -18.08 -10.05 -0.17
CA LYS A 13 -17.38 -11.34 0.00
C LYS A 13 -15.86 -11.18 -0.07
N GLY A 14 -15.14 -12.18 0.42
CA GLY A 14 -13.68 -12.26 0.26
C GLY A 14 -12.84 -11.59 1.35
N THR A 15 -13.44 -10.82 2.26
CA THR A 15 -12.72 -10.33 3.45
C THR A 15 -12.20 -11.51 4.31
N VAL A 16 -11.13 -11.27 5.08
CA VAL A 16 -10.43 -12.33 5.83
C VAL A 16 -11.34 -13.10 6.80
N GLY A 17 -12.38 -12.47 7.34
CA GLY A 17 -13.36 -13.13 8.21
C GLY A 17 -14.07 -14.30 7.53
N HIS A 18 -14.39 -14.17 6.23
CA HIS A 18 -15.05 -15.22 5.45
C HIS A 18 -14.20 -16.49 5.28
N ARG A 19 -12.88 -16.40 5.47
CA ARG A 19 -11.97 -17.54 5.35
C ARG A 19 -12.10 -18.53 6.51
N TRP A 20 -12.42 -18.04 7.71
CA TRP A 20 -12.35 -18.82 8.95
C TRP A 20 -13.70 -18.99 9.65
N GLN A 21 -14.74 -18.31 9.16
CA GLN A 21 -16.10 -18.48 9.67
C GLN A 21 -16.65 -19.88 9.38
N SER A 22 -17.74 -20.24 10.07
CA SER A 22 -18.43 -21.51 9.88
C SER A 22 -19.08 -21.64 8.50
N LYS A 23 -19.67 -20.55 7.97
CA LYS A 23 -20.33 -20.52 6.65
C LYS A 23 -19.29 -20.54 5.53
N GLN A 24 -19.20 -21.65 4.81
CA GLN A 24 -18.26 -21.83 3.71
C GLN A 24 -18.71 -21.12 2.43
N GLY A 25 -17.79 -20.97 1.47
CA GLY A 25 -18.11 -20.48 0.11
C GLY A 25 -18.19 -18.97 -0.07
N GLN A 26 -17.90 -18.18 0.98
CA GLN A 26 -17.92 -16.71 0.91
C GLN A 26 -16.53 -16.06 0.80
N TRP A 27 -15.45 -16.85 0.89
CA TRP A 27 -14.08 -16.36 0.69
C TRP A 27 -13.69 -16.39 -0.79
N ASN A 28 -14.21 -15.42 -1.56
CA ASN A 28 -13.94 -15.23 -2.98
C ASN A 28 -14.08 -13.75 -3.37
N LEU A 29 -13.75 -13.40 -4.61
CA LEU A 29 -13.78 -12.02 -5.12
C LEU A 29 -15.04 -11.71 -5.94
N GLU A 30 -16.12 -12.48 -5.79
CA GLU A 30 -17.39 -12.13 -6.43
C GLU A 30 -17.94 -10.83 -5.86
N LEU A 31 -18.41 -9.93 -6.72
CA LEU A 31 -19.04 -8.66 -6.34
C LEU A 31 -20.47 -8.88 -5.83
N LYS A 32 -20.57 -9.55 -4.68
CA LYS A 32 -21.81 -9.86 -3.98
C LYS A 32 -21.68 -9.56 -2.49
N ASP A 33 -22.78 -9.19 -1.87
CA ASP A 33 -22.85 -9.00 -0.43
C ASP A 33 -22.69 -10.35 0.29
N GLY A 34 -21.91 -10.37 1.36
CA GLY A 34 -21.69 -11.53 2.22
C GLY A 34 -22.93 -11.89 3.05
N LEU A 35 -23.89 -10.99 3.21
CA LEU A 35 -25.12 -11.24 3.95
C LEU A 35 -26.13 -12.04 3.11
N ASP A 36 -26.47 -11.54 1.92
CA ASP A 36 -27.63 -12.00 1.14
C ASP A 36 -27.34 -12.34 -0.34
N ASP A 37 -26.07 -12.32 -0.75
CA ASP A 37 -25.63 -12.54 -2.13
C ASP A 37 -26.16 -11.53 -3.15
N SER A 38 -26.76 -10.40 -2.72
CA SER A 38 -27.16 -9.32 -3.61
C SER A 38 -25.95 -8.75 -4.36
N PRO A 39 -26.10 -8.37 -5.64
CA PRO A 39 -24.99 -7.79 -6.40
C PRO A 39 -24.50 -6.49 -5.75
N ILE A 40 -23.21 -6.23 -5.88
CA ILE A 40 -22.58 -4.97 -5.49
C ILE A 40 -22.06 -4.26 -6.74
N ALA A 41 -22.42 -2.99 -6.92
CA ALA A 41 -21.83 -2.04 -7.84
C ALA A 41 -20.89 -1.12 -7.05
N PRO A 42 -19.57 -1.40 -6.98
CA PRO A 42 -18.65 -0.67 -6.11
C PRO A 42 -18.45 0.77 -6.55
N LEU A 43 -18.71 1.73 -5.66
CA LEU A 43 -18.34 3.12 -5.88
C LEU A 43 -16.85 3.30 -5.60
N LEU A 44 -16.09 3.73 -6.62
CA LEU A 44 -14.65 3.94 -6.49
C LEU A 44 -14.31 5.22 -5.73
N SER A 45 -15.07 6.30 -5.96
CA SER A 45 -14.77 7.63 -5.42
C SER A 45 -16.05 8.36 -5.00
N PHE A 46 -15.99 9.13 -3.92
CA PHE A 46 -17.10 10.00 -3.50
C PHE A 46 -17.11 11.36 -4.20
N ILE A 47 -16.26 11.62 -5.19
CA ILE A 47 -16.11 12.96 -5.78
C ILE A 47 -17.41 13.57 -6.35
N GLU A 48 -18.27 12.76 -6.97
CA GLU A 48 -19.57 13.21 -7.50
C GLU A 48 -20.74 13.03 -6.50
N ASN A 49 -20.48 12.40 -5.36
CA ASN A 49 -21.49 11.97 -4.39
C ASN A 49 -20.98 12.11 -2.95
N SER A 50 -20.34 13.23 -2.62
CA SER A 50 -19.86 13.52 -1.28
C SER A 50 -20.87 14.37 -0.51
N ASP A 51 -20.92 14.18 0.80
CA ASP A 51 -21.70 15.05 1.69
C ASP A 51 -20.90 16.30 2.07
N GLU A 52 -19.57 16.18 2.13
CA GLU A 52 -18.64 17.26 2.46
C GLU A 52 -17.25 16.97 1.88
N ILE A 53 -16.42 18.01 1.76
CA ILE A 53 -14.98 17.89 1.48
C ILE A 53 -14.21 18.25 2.75
N LEU A 54 -13.46 17.31 3.31
CA LEU A 54 -12.62 17.54 4.49
C LEU A 54 -11.15 17.70 4.11
N GLN A 55 -10.43 18.55 4.84
CA GLN A 55 -8.98 18.70 4.68
C GLN A 55 -8.26 17.59 5.44
N VAL A 56 -7.61 16.69 4.70
CA VAL A 56 -6.83 15.57 5.26
C VAL A 56 -5.35 15.94 5.24
N GLU A 57 -4.66 15.67 6.34
CA GLU A 57 -3.22 15.89 6.47
C GLU A 57 -2.44 14.69 5.92
N PHE A 58 -1.50 14.97 5.02
CA PHE A 58 -0.56 14.00 4.45
C PHE A 58 0.87 14.42 4.77
N GLU A 59 1.59 13.58 5.50
CA GLU A 59 2.97 13.84 5.92
C GLU A 59 3.94 13.76 4.73
N ASP A 60 4.82 14.77 4.61
CA ASP A 60 5.89 14.87 3.64
C ASP A 60 7.25 14.66 4.30
N PHE A 61 7.72 13.41 4.26
CA PHE A 61 9.04 13.02 4.76
C PHE A 61 10.22 13.64 4.00
N SER A 62 9.99 14.28 2.85
CA SER A 62 11.04 14.95 2.06
C SER A 62 11.30 16.40 2.48
N ASN A 63 10.36 16.99 3.23
CA ASN A 63 10.42 18.38 3.67
C ASN A 63 10.16 18.49 5.17
N ASP A 64 11.09 17.94 5.97
CA ASP A 64 11.07 18.05 7.43
C ASP A 64 9.70 17.62 8.02
N ASN A 65 9.12 16.54 7.50
CA ASN A 65 7.79 16.02 7.86
C ASN A 65 6.68 17.09 7.88
N ALA A 66 6.71 18.02 6.93
CA ALA A 66 5.63 18.98 6.75
C ALA A 66 4.30 18.25 6.47
N MET A 67 3.19 18.80 6.97
CA MET A 67 1.85 18.25 6.72
C MET A 67 1.18 18.99 5.59
N ASN A 68 0.96 18.32 4.45
CA ASN A 68 0.18 18.86 3.34
C ASN A 68 -1.31 18.63 3.60
N LYS A 69 -2.12 19.68 3.57
CA LYS A 69 -3.58 19.63 3.75
C LYS A 69 -4.27 19.60 2.39
N ARG A 70 -4.93 18.48 2.08
CA ARG A 70 -5.59 18.26 0.80
C ARG A 70 -7.06 17.89 1.00
N GLY A 71 -7.94 18.51 0.22
CA GLY A 71 -9.36 18.21 0.26
C GLY A 71 -9.67 16.79 -0.23
N VAL A 72 -10.44 16.03 0.54
CA VAL A 72 -10.87 14.66 0.23
C VAL A 72 -12.39 14.57 0.39
N PRO A 73 -13.12 14.01 -0.60
CA PRO A 73 -14.56 13.85 -0.50
C PRO A 73 -14.94 12.80 0.53
N VAL A 74 -15.89 13.13 1.40
CA VAL A 74 -16.37 12.24 2.45
C VAL A 74 -17.87 12.01 2.35
N LYS A 75 -18.30 10.87 2.91
CA LYS A 75 -19.68 10.60 3.29
C LYS A 75 -19.78 10.45 4.79
N TYR A 76 -20.93 10.81 5.34
CA TYR A 76 -21.22 10.54 6.73
C TYR A 76 -22.03 9.25 6.89
N ILE A 77 -21.60 8.40 7.82
CA ILE A 77 -22.28 7.14 8.14
C ILE A 77 -22.60 7.13 9.64
N GLU A 78 -23.82 6.71 9.97
CA GLU A 78 -24.22 6.44 11.35
C GLU A 78 -23.63 5.09 11.80
N THR A 79 -22.92 5.10 12.93
CA THR A 79 -22.36 3.90 13.56
C THR A 79 -22.95 3.71 14.96
N ALA A 80 -22.65 2.58 15.61
CA ALA A 80 -23.04 2.36 17.00
C ALA A 80 -22.44 3.42 17.97
N GLU A 81 -21.35 4.09 17.57
CA GLU A 81 -20.66 5.13 18.34
C GLU A 81 -21.05 6.55 17.89
N GLY A 82 -21.94 6.67 16.90
CA GLY A 82 -22.42 7.93 16.34
C GLY A 82 -22.01 8.16 14.89
N LYS A 83 -22.28 9.37 14.39
CA LYS A 83 -22.02 9.80 13.02
C LYS A 83 -20.51 9.99 12.78
N VAL A 84 -19.95 9.29 11.79
CA VAL A 84 -18.53 9.38 11.42
C VAL A 84 -18.37 9.75 9.95
N ALA A 85 -17.32 10.52 9.64
CA ALA A 85 -16.91 10.78 8.26
C ALA A 85 -16.08 9.60 7.72
N VAL A 86 -16.40 9.13 6.52
CA VAL A 86 -15.66 8.09 5.81
C VAL A 86 -15.32 8.54 4.40
N THR A 87 -14.24 7.98 3.85
CA THR A 87 -13.87 8.18 2.45
C THR A 87 -13.39 6.85 1.85
N THR A 88 -13.19 6.82 0.53
CA THR A 88 -12.66 5.64 -0.15
C THR A 88 -11.14 5.61 -0.07
N THR A 89 -10.55 4.41 -0.11
CA THR A 89 -9.09 4.26 -0.23
C THR A 89 -8.55 4.91 -1.50
N PHE A 90 -9.34 4.91 -2.59
CA PHE A 90 -8.96 5.55 -3.84
C PHE A 90 -8.88 7.08 -3.70
N ASP A 91 -9.83 7.71 -3.01
CA ASP A 91 -9.81 9.14 -2.75
C ASP A 91 -8.63 9.57 -1.88
N LEU A 92 -8.31 8.78 -0.84
CA LEU A 92 -7.10 8.99 -0.04
C LEU A 92 -5.82 8.81 -0.86
N MET A 93 -5.80 7.84 -1.77
CA MET A 93 -4.66 7.62 -2.66
C MET A 93 -4.46 8.82 -3.61
N MET A 94 -5.53 9.35 -4.21
CA MET A 94 -5.45 10.56 -5.04
C MET A 94 -4.94 11.77 -4.25
N GLY A 95 -5.44 11.95 -3.01
CA GLY A 95 -4.96 12.98 -2.08
C GLY A 95 -3.48 12.80 -1.74
N HIS A 96 -3.05 11.57 -1.43
CA HIS A 96 -1.67 11.25 -1.10
C HIS A 96 -0.72 11.54 -2.27
N PHE A 97 -1.07 11.15 -3.50
CA PHE A 97 -0.29 11.44 -4.71
C PHE A 97 -0.42 12.88 -5.22
N GLY A 98 -1.22 13.73 -4.58
CA GLY A 98 -1.38 15.14 -4.96
C GLY A 98 -2.09 15.34 -6.29
N VAL A 99 -2.96 14.41 -6.68
CA VAL A 99 -3.76 14.53 -7.91
C VAL A 99 -4.90 15.52 -7.67
N ASN A 100 -4.78 16.72 -8.23
CA ASN A 100 -5.82 17.74 -8.14
C ASN A 100 -7.08 17.28 -8.88
N ARG A 101 -8.22 17.30 -8.18
CA ARG A 101 -9.54 16.99 -8.71
C ARG A 101 -10.57 18.06 -8.33
N ASP A 102 -10.09 19.31 -8.18
CA ASP A 102 -10.88 20.50 -7.83
C ASP A 102 -11.52 20.45 -6.43
N LEU A 103 -10.79 19.86 -5.47
CA LEU A 103 -11.26 19.65 -4.08
C LEU A 103 -10.68 20.66 -3.07
N GLY A 104 -9.84 21.59 -3.54
CA GLY A 104 -9.16 22.58 -2.69
C GLY A 104 -8.06 22.01 -1.80
N GLY A 105 -7.28 22.91 -1.19
CA GLY A 105 -6.09 22.56 -0.41
C GLY A 105 -4.80 22.60 -1.24
N GLU A 106 -3.75 22.00 -0.71
CA GLU A 106 -2.38 22.05 -1.21
C GLU A 106 -2.13 20.97 -2.28
N TYR A 107 -2.86 21.09 -3.38
CA TYR A 107 -2.68 20.28 -4.58
C TYR A 107 -1.78 20.98 -5.60
N ALA A 108 -1.00 20.20 -6.36
CA ALA A 108 -0.26 20.72 -7.50
C ALA A 108 -1.22 21.11 -8.64
N ASN A 109 -0.98 22.23 -9.32
CA ASN A 109 -1.70 22.63 -10.52
C ASN A 109 -1.01 22.17 -11.80
N SER A 110 0.25 21.74 -11.70
CA SER A 110 1.00 21.24 -12.85
C SER A 110 2.10 20.24 -12.44
N TYR A 111 2.61 19.51 -13.43
CA TYR A 111 3.77 18.63 -13.25
C TYR A 111 5.08 19.37 -12.97
N ASP A 112 5.10 20.69 -13.15
CA ASP A 112 6.30 21.52 -13.03
C ASP A 112 6.52 22.05 -11.60
N GLU A 113 5.58 21.84 -10.68
CA GLU A 113 5.64 22.34 -9.31
C GLU A 113 6.52 21.45 -8.43
N SER A 114 7.74 21.93 -8.12
CA SER A 114 8.75 21.14 -7.41
C SER A 114 8.59 21.09 -5.89
N GLU A 115 7.74 21.94 -5.32
CA GLU A 115 7.45 21.95 -3.87
C GLU A 115 6.28 21.03 -3.51
N GLN A 116 5.52 20.56 -4.50
CA GLN A 116 4.38 19.68 -4.29
C GLN A 116 4.82 18.22 -4.37
N THR A 117 4.49 17.44 -3.33
CA THR A 117 4.89 16.03 -3.24
C THR A 117 4.41 15.20 -4.44
N TYR A 118 5.29 14.30 -4.89
CA TYR A 118 5.04 13.34 -5.96
C TYR A 118 4.79 13.89 -7.38
N THR A 119 5.01 15.19 -7.63
CA THR A 119 5.03 15.70 -9.01
C THR A 119 6.30 15.23 -9.77
N PRO A 120 6.27 15.21 -11.11
CA PRO A 120 7.47 14.98 -11.92
C PRO A 120 8.63 15.94 -11.63
N ALA A 121 8.37 17.21 -11.32
CA ALA A 121 9.40 18.17 -10.93
C ALA A 121 9.92 17.94 -9.50
N TRP A 122 9.06 17.51 -8.56
CA TRP A 122 9.47 17.12 -7.22
C TRP A 122 10.41 15.91 -7.26
N GLN A 123 10.05 14.85 -8.00
CA GLN A 123 10.92 13.66 -8.06
C GLN A 123 12.28 13.96 -8.71
N GLU A 124 12.34 14.90 -9.67
CA GLU A 124 13.59 15.25 -10.37
C GLU A 124 14.65 15.80 -9.41
N LYS A 125 14.22 16.52 -8.35
CA LYS A 125 15.13 16.99 -7.29
C LYS A 125 15.83 15.85 -6.55
N PHE A 126 15.14 14.72 -6.35
CA PHE A 126 15.64 13.60 -5.55
C PHE A 126 16.33 12.52 -6.38
N THR A 127 15.86 12.27 -7.61
CA THR A 127 16.37 11.19 -8.46
C THR A 127 17.38 11.67 -9.49
N GLY A 128 17.38 12.97 -9.82
CA GLY A 128 18.11 13.52 -10.96
C GLY A 128 17.56 13.10 -12.34
N ILE A 129 16.48 12.32 -12.39
CA ILE A 129 15.83 11.92 -13.64
C ILE A 129 14.90 13.03 -14.08
N SER A 130 15.08 13.52 -15.31
CA SER A 130 14.27 14.64 -15.81
C SER A 130 12.78 14.34 -15.80
N LYS A 131 11.97 15.30 -15.36
CA LYS A 131 10.49 15.24 -15.41
C LYS A 131 9.96 14.86 -16.80
N LYS A 132 10.62 15.31 -17.88
CA LYS A 132 10.23 14.97 -19.25
C LYS A 132 10.34 13.46 -19.52
N ILE A 133 11.40 12.82 -19.02
CA ILE A 133 11.63 11.38 -19.16
C ILE A 133 10.57 10.63 -18.36
N VAL A 134 10.34 11.01 -17.10
CA VAL A 134 9.37 10.34 -16.23
C VAL A 134 7.94 10.45 -16.79
N ILE A 135 7.52 11.64 -17.24
CA ILE A 135 6.20 11.84 -17.86
C ILE A 135 6.05 10.98 -19.10
N ASN A 136 7.05 10.97 -19.99
CA ASN A 136 6.98 10.18 -21.21
C ASN A 136 6.92 8.67 -20.91
N PHE A 137 7.76 8.18 -20.00
CA PHE A 137 7.76 6.78 -19.58
C PHE A 137 6.42 6.37 -18.96
N ALA A 138 5.89 7.15 -18.01
CA ALA A 138 4.63 6.85 -17.35
C ALA A 138 3.46 6.78 -18.35
N ARG A 139 3.41 7.72 -19.31
CA ARG A 139 2.40 7.72 -20.38
C ARG A 139 2.52 6.51 -21.29
N GLN A 140 3.73 6.16 -21.74
CA GLN A 140 3.96 4.99 -22.58
C GLN A 140 3.64 3.68 -21.86
N PHE A 141 3.96 3.60 -20.56
CA PHE A 141 3.64 2.44 -19.72
C PHE A 141 2.12 2.26 -19.59
N ALA A 142 1.39 3.34 -19.29
CA ALA A 142 -0.06 3.31 -19.17
C ALA A 142 -0.74 3.01 -20.52
N ASP A 143 -0.31 3.66 -21.60
CA ASP A 143 -0.81 3.43 -22.97
C ASP A 143 -0.59 1.98 -23.43
N THR A 144 0.57 1.41 -23.12
CA THR A 144 0.85 0.00 -23.40
C THR A 144 -0.07 -0.92 -22.59
N ALA A 145 -0.24 -0.64 -21.29
CA ALA A 145 -1.10 -1.44 -20.43
C ALA A 145 -2.57 -1.39 -20.91
N GLU A 146 -3.08 -0.21 -21.24
CA GLU A 146 -4.43 -0.02 -21.79
C GLU A 146 -4.61 -0.82 -23.09
N LYS A 147 -3.71 -0.64 -24.07
CA LYS A 147 -3.81 -1.30 -25.39
C LYS A 147 -3.66 -2.82 -25.33
N THR A 148 -3.02 -3.34 -24.29
CA THR A 148 -2.70 -4.76 -24.17
C THR A 148 -3.53 -5.49 -23.12
N ASP A 149 -4.46 -4.81 -22.44
CA ASP A 149 -5.20 -5.34 -21.30
C ASP A 149 -4.26 -5.80 -20.17
N GLY A 150 -3.33 -4.91 -19.79
CA GLY A 150 -2.47 -5.03 -18.62
C GLY A 150 -1.12 -5.72 -18.84
N LYS A 151 -0.59 -5.82 -20.07
CA LYS A 151 0.67 -6.54 -20.35
C LYS A 151 1.93 -5.68 -20.16
N CYS A 152 1.99 -4.99 -19.03
CA CYS A 152 3.20 -4.30 -18.57
C CYS A 152 3.77 -5.02 -17.35
N THR A 153 5.05 -5.36 -17.40
CA THR A 153 5.76 -6.04 -16.31
C THR A 153 6.84 -5.13 -15.74
N VAL A 154 6.94 -5.07 -14.41
CA VAL A 154 8.10 -4.48 -13.72
C VAL A 154 8.92 -5.60 -13.10
N ILE A 155 10.17 -5.72 -13.53
CA ILE A 155 11.12 -6.71 -13.00
C ILE A 155 11.96 -6.02 -11.93
N ILE A 156 11.94 -6.55 -10.70
CA ILE A 156 12.66 -5.98 -9.56
C ILE A 156 13.51 -7.04 -8.86
N GLY A 157 14.57 -6.60 -8.18
CA GLY A 157 15.44 -7.47 -7.39
C GLY A 157 16.10 -6.75 -6.22
N ALA A 158 17.23 -7.29 -5.76
CA ALA A 158 17.94 -6.81 -4.57
C ALA A 158 18.30 -5.31 -4.61
N GLY A 159 18.50 -4.73 -5.80
CA GLY A 159 18.87 -3.32 -5.98
C GLY A 159 17.86 -2.33 -5.37
N ILE A 160 16.60 -2.72 -5.23
CA ILE A 160 15.59 -1.95 -4.48
C ILE A 160 15.14 -2.64 -3.18
N ASN A 161 15.30 -3.97 -3.08
CA ASN A 161 14.84 -4.74 -1.92
C ASN A 161 15.75 -4.63 -0.69
N HIS A 162 17.04 -4.34 -0.89
CA HIS A 162 18.03 -4.29 0.20
C HIS A 162 18.20 -2.89 0.78
N TRP A 163 17.17 -2.04 0.64
CA TRP A 163 17.08 -0.75 1.32
C TRP A 163 16.23 -0.87 2.58
N TYR A 164 16.49 -0.03 3.57
CA TYR A 164 15.71 0.03 4.81
C TYR A 164 14.22 0.27 4.52
N HIS A 165 13.92 1.20 3.61
CA HIS A 165 12.56 1.50 3.14
C HIS A 165 12.17 0.73 1.87
N ASN A 166 12.62 -0.52 1.71
CA ASN A 166 12.27 -1.34 0.53
C ASN A 166 10.75 -1.45 0.33
N ASN A 167 9.98 -1.45 1.42
CA ASN A 167 8.52 -1.50 1.39
C ASN A 167 7.94 -0.33 0.60
N LEU A 168 8.47 0.89 0.78
CA LEU A 168 8.03 2.08 0.04
C LEU A 168 8.42 1.96 -1.44
N ILE A 169 9.66 1.53 -1.71
CA ILE A 169 10.18 1.39 -3.07
C ILE A 169 9.41 0.31 -3.85
N TYR A 170 8.96 -0.77 -3.20
CA TYR A 170 8.11 -1.80 -3.79
C TYR A 170 6.69 -1.30 -4.06
N ARG A 171 6.12 -0.54 -3.12
CA ARG A 171 4.74 -0.04 -3.23
C ARG A 171 4.57 0.93 -4.40
N GLY A 172 5.61 1.67 -4.80
CA GLY A 172 5.59 2.53 -5.98
C GLY A 172 5.16 1.81 -7.28
N PRO A 173 5.97 0.89 -7.82
CA PRO A 173 5.62 0.13 -9.02
C PRO A 173 4.41 -0.78 -8.83
N ILE A 174 4.18 -1.34 -7.63
CA ILE A 174 2.95 -2.10 -7.34
C ILE A 174 1.71 -1.23 -7.56
N THR A 175 1.72 0.02 -7.09
CA THR A 175 0.60 0.95 -7.27
C THR A 175 0.37 1.25 -8.75
N ALA A 176 1.43 1.53 -9.51
CA ALA A 176 1.32 1.75 -10.95
C ALA A 176 0.75 0.52 -11.69
N LEU A 177 1.22 -0.69 -11.34
CA LEU A 177 0.73 -1.94 -11.90
C LEU A 177 -0.73 -2.23 -11.55
N MET A 178 -1.17 -1.91 -10.32
CA MET A 178 -2.58 -2.04 -9.92
C MET A 178 -3.46 -1.05 -10.69
N LEU A 179 -3.05 0.21 -10.79
CA LEU A 179 -3.77 1.25 -11.54
C LEU A 179 -3.87 0.94 -13.04
N CYS A 180 -2.85 0.30 -13.60
CA CYS A 180 -2.82 -0.11 -15.01
C CYS A 180 -3.43 -1.51 -15.26
N GLY A 181 -4.02 -2.16 -14.26
CA GLY A 181 -4.66 -3.47 -14.42
C GLY A 181 -3.71 -4.62 -14.78
N CYS A 182 -2.43 -4.51 -14.43
CA CYS A 182 -1.40 -5.46 -14.88
C CYS A 182 -1.29 -6.71 -14.00
N VAL A 183 -1.64 -6.62 -12.72
CA VAL A 183 -1.47 -7.71 -11.77
C VAL A 183 -2.42 -8.86 -12.10
N GLY A 184 -1.87 -10.06 -12.31
CA GLY A 184 -2.65 -11.26 -12.64
C GLY A 184 -2.90 -11.48 -14.15
N LYS A 185 -2.36 -10.62 -15.02
CA LYS A 185 -2.41 -10.79 -16.48
C LYS A 185 -1.15 -11.47 -17.00
N ASN A 186 -1.29 -12.38 -17.97
CA ASN A 186 -0.11 -12.97 -18.63
C ASN A 186 0.67 -11.89 -19.40
N GLY A 187 1.95 -11.73 -19.09
CA GLY A 187 2.80 -10.64 -19.60
C GLY A 187 2.71 -9.34 -18.78
N GLY A 188 1.94 -9.34 -17.69
CA GLY A 188 1.77 -8.23 -16.77
C GLY A 188 2.14 -8.54 -15.33
N GLY A 189 2.41 -7.50 -14.54
CA GLY A 189 2.53 -7.58 -13.09
C GLY A 189 3.93 -7.30 -12.55
N LEU A 190 4.13 -7.61 -11.26
CA LEU A 190 5.40 -7.44 -10.59
C LEU A 190 6.16 -8.76 -10.61
N ALA A 191 7.35 -8.76 -11.21
CA ALA A 191 8.21 -9.92 -11.29
C ALA A 191 9.43 -9.71 -10.37
N HIS A 192 9.31 -10.20 -9.14
CA HIS A 192 10.37 -10.11 -8.13
C HIS A 192 11.34 -11.29 -8.24
N TYR A 193 12.63 -11.02 -8.37
CA TYR A 193 13.69 -12.02 -8.41
C TYR A 193 14.83 -11.67 -7.45
N VAL A 194 15.07 -12.58 -6.50
CA VAL A 194 16.18 -12.53 -5.53
C VAL A 194 16.83 -13.92 -5.44
N GLY A 195 16.88 -14.55 -4.27
CA GLY A 195 17.27 -15.94 -4.11
C GLY A 195 16.24 -16.93 -4.62
N GLN A 196 16.61 -18.21 -4.64
CA GLN A 196 15.76 -19.31 -5.07
C GLN A 196 14.78 -19.74 -3.97
N GLU A 197 13.77 -18.90 -3.68
CA GLU A 197 12.80 -19.15 -2.61
C GLU A 197 11.67 -20.11 -2.99
N LYS A 198 11.32 -20.20 -4.28
CA LYS A 198 10.17 -20.98 -4.74
C LYS A 198 10.48 -22.48 -4.74
N LEU A 199 10.23 -23.13 -3.61
CA LEU A 199 10.19 -24.57 -3.50
C LEU A 199 8.81 -25.10 -3.94
N ALA A 200 8.70 -25.58 -5.18
CA ALA A 200 7.42 -26.01 -5.76
C ALA A 200 6.67 -27.07 -4.91
N PRO A 201 7.32 -28.14 -4.39
CA PRO A 201 6.64 -29.11 -3.52
C PRO A 201 6.70 -28.72 -2.03
N ILE A 202 6.29 -27.49 -1.68
CA ILE A 202 6.43 -26.97 -0.31
C ILE A 202 5.67 -27.78 0.74
N ALA A 203 4.48 -28.30 0.42
CA ALA A 203 3.65 -29.03 1.37
C ALA A 203 4.30 -30.35 1.85
N PRO A 204 4.69 -31.29 0.97
CA PRO A 204 5.38 -32.51 1.40
C PRO A 204 6.77 -32.22 1.97
N TRP A 205 7.50 -31.25 1.41
CA TRP A 205 8.81 -30.88 1.96
C TRP A 205 8.69 -30.37 3.40
N LYS A 206 7.70 -29.51 3.69
CA LYS A 206 7.48 -28.95 5.03
C LYS A 206 7.14 -30.06 6.03
N ALA A 207 6.32 -31.04 5.64
CA ALA A 207 5.98 -32.16 6.51
C ALA A 207 7.23 -32.90 7.01
N VAL A 208 8.15 -33.23 6.11
CA VAL A 208 9.40 -33.93 6.43
C VAL A 208 10.39 -33.00 7.14
N SER A 209 10.63 -31.79 6.63
CA SER A 209 11.65 -30.88 7.17
C SER A 209 11.33 -30.39 8.58
N SER A 210 10.05 -30.36 8.95
CA SER A 210 9.58 -29.96 10.28
C SER A 210 9.22 -31.14 11.19
N ALA A 211 9.42 -32.39 10.76
CA ALA A 211 8.94 -33.59 11.44
C ALA A 211 7.44 -33.54 11.82
N ALA A 212 6.62 -32.85 11.03
CA ALA A 212 5.18 -32.71 11.31
C ALA A 212 4.43 -34.04 11.15
N ASP A 213 4.98 -34.96 10.37
CA ASP A 213 4.52 -36.35 10.26
C ASP A 213 4.63 -37.13 11.59
N TRP A 214 5.52 -36.71 12.49
CA TRP A 214 5.65 -37.25 13.85
C TRP A 214 4.80 -36.51 14.89
N GLY A 215 3.97 -35.55 14.47
CA GLY A 215 3.15 -34.71 15.35
C GLY A 215 3.94 -33.61 16.08
N ALA A 216 5.18 -33.34 15.67
CA ALA A 216 5.98 -32.28 16.25
C ALA A 216 5.59 -30.90 15.72
N SER A 217 5.62 -29.89 16.59
CA SER A 217 5.61 -28.49 16.18
C SER A 217 7.06 -28.00 16.07
N ALA A 218 7.51 -27.73 14.86
CA ALA A 218 8.86 -27.21 14.64
C ALA A 218 9.00 -25.78 15.17
N ARG A 219 10.15 -25.50 15.81
CA ARG A 219 10.51 -24.16 16.26
C ARG A 219 11.14 -23.39 15.11
N MET A 220 10.30 -22.73 14.31
CA MET A 220 10.75 -21.79 13.30
C MET A 220 11.19 -20.49 13.98
N GLN A 221 12.35 -19.95 13.56
CA GLN A 221 12.87 -18.68 14.06
C GLN A 221 13.24 -17.77 12.90
N ASN A 222 12.89 -16.49 12.98
CA ASN A 222 13.31 -15.52 11.98
C ASN A 222 14.78 -15.14 12.21
N ALA A 223 15.63 -15.47 11.24
CA ALA A 223 17.07 -15.30 11.37
C ALA A 223 17.54 -13.85 11.65
N PRO A 224 16.95 -12.79 11.06
CA PRO A 224 17.43 -11.42 11.31
C PRO A 224 17.34 -11.01 12.79
N SER A 225 16.18 -11.20 13.43
CA SER A 225 16.03 -10.90 14.86
C SER A 225 16.91 -11.80 15.72
N TRP A 226 17.04 -13.08 15.36
CA TRP A 226 17.93 -13.99 16.08
C TRP A 226 19.39 -13.50 16.08
N HIS A 227 19.93 -13.12 14.92
CA HIS A 227 21.30 -12.60 14.85
C HIS A 227 21.44 -11.25 15.54
N TYR A 228 20.51 -10.32 15.32
CA TYR A 228 20.54 -8.99 15.94
C TYR A 228 20.62 -9.06 17.47
N ILE A 229 19.86 -9.98 18.09
CA ILE A 229 19.89 -10.22 19.53
C ILE A 229 21.15 -11.00 19.95
N HIS A 230 21.43 -12.15 19.34
CA HIS A 230 22.46 -13.08 19.83
C HIS A 230 23.89 -12.71 19.44
N SER A 231 24.08 -11.78 18.51
CA SER A 231 25.37 -11.18 18.21
C SER A 231 25.55 -9.80 18.85
N ASP A 232 24.67 -9.43 19.79
CA ASP A 232 24.71 -8.15 20.50
C ASP A 232 24.74 -6.90 19.59
N GLN A 233 24.25 -7.00 18.34
CA GLN A 233 24.24 -5.86 17.40
C GLN A 233 23.43 -4.69 17.95
N TRP A 234 22.34 -4.98 18.65
CA TRP A 234 21.50 -3.99 19.32
C TRP A 234 22.26 -3.09 20.31
N ARG A 235 23.37 -3.58 20.91
CA ARG A 235 24.20 -2.79 21.83
C ARG A 235 24.95 -1.65 21.15
N TYR A 236 25.07 -1.69 19.82
CA TYR A 236 25.76 -0.70 19.00
C TYR A 236 24.80 0.18 18.21
N GLU A 237 23.49 0.00 18.40
CA GLU A 237 22.48 0.85 17.79
C GLU A 237 22.45 2.23 18.49
N GLY A 238 22.15 3.29 17.73
CA GLY A 238 21.94 4.62 18.30
C GLY A 238 20.47 4.83 18.69
N PRO A 239 20.12 5.96 19.30
CA PRO A 239 18.73 6.38 19.39
C PRO A 239 18.10 6.44 17.99
N PHE A 240 16.89 5.90 17.85
CA PHE A 240 16.17 5.85 16.56
C PHE A 240 16.02 7.23 15.92
N SER A 241 15.90 8.29 16.74
CA SER A 241 15.87 9.70 16.31
C SER A 241 17.11 10.16 15.51
N LYS A 242 18.25 9.46 15.60
CA LYS A 242 19.46 9.83 14.84
C LYS A 242 19.38 9.48 13.36
N TYR A 243 18.50 8.56 12.97
CA TYR A 243 18.40 8.06 11.60
C TYR A 243 16.96 7.93 11.10
N SER A 244 15.97 8.21 11.94
CA SER A 244 14.57 8.38 11.55
C SER A 244 14.24 9.85 11.39
N ALA A 245 13.50 10.18 10.34
CA ALA A 245 12.98 11.54 10.12
C ALA A 245 11.83 11.91 11.07
N LEU A 246 11.31 10.97 11.87
CA LEU A 246 10.17 11.20 12.76
C LEU A 246 10.42 12.38 13.73
N LYS A 247 9.51 13.35 13.73
CA LYS A 247 9.55 14.51 14.62
C LYS A 247 8.97 14.20 15.99
N GLY A 248 9.57 14.79 17.02
CA GLY A 248 9.09 14.82 18.40
C GLY A 248 9.90 13.96 19.36
N ASP A 249 10.15 14.49 20.55
CA ASP A 249 10.64 13.70 21.68
C ASP A 249 9.51 12.73 22.06
N ASN A 250 9.69 11.45 21.72
CA ASN A 250 8.80 10.41 22.17
C ASN A 250 9.64 9.27 22.75
N GLU A 251 9.14 8.62 23.79
CA GLU A 251 9.83 7.52 24.47
C GLU A 251 10.21 6.36 23.52
N TRP A 252 9.54 6.26 22.37
CA TRP A 252 9.75 5.26 21.34
C TRP A 252 10.93 5.59 20.40
N THR A 253 11.45 6.82 20.40
CA THR A 253 12.57 7.25 19.55
C THR A 253 13.90 7.34 20.30
N GLU A 254 13.87 7.26 21.64
CA GLU A 254 15.05 7.31 22.50
C GLU A 254 15.72 5.94 22.71
N GLY A 255 14.95 4.86 22.57
CA GLY A 255 15.42 3.48 22.74
C GLY A 255 16.05 2.86 21.48
N HIS A 256 16.46 1.60 21.61
CA HIS A 256 16.88 0.76 20.48
C HIS A 256 15.76 -0.25 20.18
N ALA A 257 15.74 -0.83 18.98
CA ALA A 257 14.64 -1.72 18.57
C ALA A 257 14.44 -2.94 19.50
N CYS A 258 15.48 -3.31 20.27
CA CYS A 258 15.43 -4.37 21.28
C CYS A 258 14.68 -4.00 22.58
N GLN A 259 14.52 -2.71 22.91
CA GLN A 259 13.98 -2.24 24.19
C GLN A 259 12.46 -2.03 24.20
N HIS A 260 11.78 -2.19 23.06
CA HIS A 260 10.32 -1.96 22.94
C HIS A 260 9.46 -3.20 23.22
N HIS A 261 9.84 -4.01 24.22
CA HIS A 261 9.03 -5.12 24.73
C HIS A 261 9.00 -5.16 26.26
#